data_AF-A0A7E6DE65-F1
#
_entry.id   AF-A0A7E6DE65-F1
#
_cell.length_a   1.000
_cell.length_b   1.000
_cell.length_c   1.000
_cell.angle_alpha   90.00
_cell.angle_beta   90.00
_cell.angle_gamma   90.00
#
_symmetry.space_group_name_H-M   'P 1'
#
loop_
_entity.id
_entity.type
_entity.pdbx_description
1 polymer ?
#
loop_
_entity_poly.entity_id
_entity_poly.type
_entity_poly.pdbx_seq_one_letter_code
_entity_poly.pdbx_strand_id
1 'polypeptide(L)'
;MGKFMKPGKVVLVLAGCYSGCKAVIVKNIDDGTSDLPYSHALVAGIDRYPRKVTAAMGKKKIAKRSKIKSFVKVYNYNHLMPTRYSVDIPLDKTVVNKDIFRDPALKRKARREAKVKFEERYETGKNKWFFQKLRF
;
A
#
# COMPACT_ATOMS: atom_id res chain seq x y z
N MET A 1 -18.93 6.02 -18.93
CA MET A 1 -17.51 6.07 -18.50
C MET A 1 -17.22 4.90 -17.56
N GLY A 2 -16.11 4.18 -17.74
CA GLY A 2 -15.77 3.03 -16.90
C GLY A 2 -15.15 3.42 -15.55
N LYS A 3 -15.51 2.72 -14.47
CA LYS A 3 -14.90 2.91 -13.14
C LYS A 3 -13.41 2.59 -13.17
N PHE A 4 -12.56 3.46 -12.62
CA PHE A 4 -11.09 3.30 -12.65
C PHE A 4 -10.47 3.03 -11.27
N MET A 5 -11.20 3.25 -10.18
CA MET A 5 -10.79 2.90 -8.81
C MET A 5 -10.96 1.39 -8.57
N LYS A 6 -10.04 0.60 -9.12
CA LYS A 6 -10.07 -0.87 -9.08
C LYS A 6 -8.98 -1.45 -8.19
N PRO A 7 -9.15 -2.67 -7.65
CA PRO A 7 -8.08 -3.38 -6.96
C PRO A 7 -6.81 -3.49 -7.83
N GLY A 8 -5.64 -3.36 -7.22
CA GLY A 8 -4.35 -3.35 -7.92
C GLY A 8 -3.97 -1.99 -8.53
N LYS A 9 -4.85 -0.98 -8.50
CA LYS A 9 -4.48 0.39 -8.88
C LYS A 9 -3.68 1.07 -7.79
N VAL A 10 -2.68 1.83 -8.21
CA VAL A 10 -1.87 2.64 -7.31
C VAL A 10 -2.54 3.99 -7.09
N VAL A 11 -2.59 4.40 -5.84
CA VAL A 11 -3.14 5.68 -5.38
C VAL A 11 -2.12 6.41 -4.52
N LEU A 12 -2.18 7.73 -4.51
CA LEU A 12 -1.47 8.58 -3.58
C LEU A 12 -2.43 9.00 -2.47
N VAL A 13 -1.97 8.91 -1.22
CA VAL A 13 -2.74 9.37 -0.06
C VAL A 13 -2.55 10.88 0.07
N LEU A 14 -3.65 11.64 0.13
CA LEU A 14 -3.61 13.10 0.23
C LEU A 14 -3.70 13.59 1.67
N ALA A 15 -4.39 12.86 2.56
CA ALA A 15 -4.70 13.34 3.91
C ALA A 15 -4.34 12.34 5.03
N GLY A 16 -4.09 12.89 6.22
CA GLY A 16 -3.79 12.15 7.44
C GLY A 16 -2.32 11.73 7.57
N CYS A 17 -2.03 10.87 8.56
CA CYS A 17 -0.66 10.47 8.94
C CYS A 17 0.21 9.90 7.79
N TYR A 18 -0.41 9.35 6.74
CA TYR A 18 0.30 8.78 5.58
C TYR A 18 0.20 9.66 4.33
N SER A 19 -0.05 10.96 4.48
CA SER A 19 -0.08 11.91 3.35
C SER A 19 1.21 11.86 2.53
N GLY A 20 1.10 11.85 1.20
CA GLY A 20 2.22 11.73 0.27
C GLY A 20 2.74 10.29 0.08
N CYS A 21 2.21 9.31 0.81
CA CYS A 21 2.55 7.90 0.63
C CYS A 21 1.78 7.28 -0.55
N LYS A 22 2.44 6.33 -1.21
CA LYS A 22 1.88 5.49 -2.26
C LYS A 22 1.23 4.27 -1.64
N ALA A 23 0.05 3.91 -2.13
CA ALA A 23 -0.69 2.74 -1.71
C ALA A 23 -1.32 2.03 -2.91
N VAL A 24 -1.67 0.76 -2.72
CA VAL A 24 -2.42 -0.04 -3.68
C VAL A 24 -3.80 -0.29 -3.11
N ILE A 25 -4.83 -0.13 -3.95
CA ILE A 25 -6.19 -0.51 -3.61
C ILE A 25 -6.28 -2.03 -3.50
N VAL A 26 -6.67 -2.53 -2.33
CA VAL A 26 -6.90 -3.97 -2.09
C VAL A 26 -8.36 -4.31 -2.37
N LYS A 27 -9.27 -3.48 -1.85
CA LYS A 27 -10.72 -3.61 -2.05
C LYS A 27 -11.33 -2.23 -2.19
N ASN A 28 -12.07 -2.02 -3.27
CA ASN A 28 -12.87 -0.83 -3.52
C ASN A 28 -14.29 -1.03 -2.98
N ILE A 29 -14.89 0.01 -2.40
CA ILE A 29 -16.29 0.07 -1.97
C ILE A 29 -16.86 1.38 -2.52
N ASP A 30 -17.56 1.29 -3.64
CA ASP A 30 -18.03 2.48 -4.35
C ASP A 30 -19.31 3.04 -3.73
N ASP A 31 -20.21 2.18 -3.26
CA ASP A 31 -21.56 2.58 -2.82
C ASP A 31 -21.67 2.79 -1.29
N GLY A 32 -20.54 2.67 -0.58
CA GLY A 32 -20.51 2.75 0.88
C GLY A 32 -20.92 1.45 1.58
N THR A 33 -20.92 1.48 2.91
CA THR A 33 -21.42 0.43 3.81
C THR A 33 -22.25 1.06 4.92
N SER A 34 -23.04 0.28 5.67
CA SER A 34 -23.82 0.77 6.82
C SER A 34 -23.02 1.69 7.75
N ASP A 35 -21.78 1.31 8.04
CA ASP A 35 -20.93 2.00 9.00
C ASP A 35 -20.25 3.25 8.40
N LEU A 36 -20.11 3.27 7.07
CA LEU A 36 -19.38 4.28 6.31
C LEU A 36 -20.15 4.54 5.01
N PRO A 37 -21.13 5.47 5.00
CA PRO A 37 -22.07 5.64 3.89
C PRO A 37 -21.44 6.26 2.64
N TYR A 38 -20.18 6.70 2.71
CA TYR A 38 -19.45 7.31 1.60
C TYR A 38 -18.57 6.29 0.85
N SER A 39 -18.19 6.60 -0.39
CA SER A 39 -17.26 5.78 -1.19
C SER A 39 -15.85 5.73 -0.58
N HIS A 40 -15.29 4.52 -0.43
CA HIS A 40 -14.01 4.33 0.23
C HIS A 40 -13.28 3.07 -0.27
N ALA A 41 -11.97 3.02 -0.05
CA ALA A 41 -11.13 1.86 -0.38
C ALA A 41 -10.34 1.39 0.84
N LEU A 42 -10.21 0.07 0.96
CA LEU A 42 -9.16 -0.55 1.75
C LEU A 42 -7.86 -0.51 0.93
N VAL A 43 -6.83 0.14 1.47
CA VAL A 43 -5.53 0.26 0.81
C VAL A 43 -4.42 -0.33 1.66
N ALA A 44 -3.41 -0.89 0.99
CA ALA A 44 -2.14 -1.26 1.58
C ALA A 44 -1.05 -0.38 0.97
N GLY A 45 -0.25 0.29 1.80
CA GLY A 45 0.74 1.25 1.31
C GLY A 45 2.07 1.19 2.03
N ILE A 46 2.99 2.03 1.57
CA ILE A 46 4.35 2.13 2.08
C ILE A 46 4.46 3.34 3.01
N ASP A 47 4.68 3.08 4.29
CA ASP A 47 5.01 4.09 5.30
C ASP A 47 6.49 4.48 5.16
N ARG A 48 7.38 3.48 5.25
CA ARG A 48 8.82 3.67 5.07
C ARG A 48 9.30 2.99 3.81
N TYR A 49 9.71 3.81 2.85
CA TYR A 49 10.27 3.39 1.57
C TYR A 49 11.65 2.73 1.73
N PRO A 50 12.01 1.79 0.83
CA PRO A 50 13.36 1.29 0.73
C PRO A 50 14.30 2.42 0.29
N ARG A 51 15.54 2.39 0.78
CA ARG A 51 16.55 3.42 0.46
C ARG A 51 17.39 2.96 -0.73
N LYS A 52 17.87 3.90 -1.54
CA LYS A 52 18.78 3.62 -2.68
C LYS A 52 19.95 2.73 -2.25
N VAL A 53 20.18 1.67 -3.00
CA VAL A 53 21.30 0.73 -2.87
C VAL A 53 22.31 0.98 -4.01
N THR A 54 23.59 0.75 -3.73
CA THR A 54 24.69 0.89 -4.72
C THR A 54 25.55 -0.36 -4.68
N ALA A 55 26.27 -0.64 -5.77
CA ALA A 55 27.06 -1.87 -5.92
C ALA A 55 28.15 -2.05 -4.85
N ALA A 56 28.73 -0.95 -4.36
CA ALA A 56 29.77 -0.98 -3.32
C ALA A 56 29.26 -1.33 -1.91
N MET A 57 27.94 -1.43 -1.70
CA MET A 57 27.40 -1.74 -0.37
C MET A 57 27.52 -3.24 -0.05
N GLY A 58 27.95 -3.57 1.17
CA GLY A 58 27.92 -4.95 1.66
C GLY A 58 26.49 -5.49 1.86
N LYS A 59 26.33 -6.81 1.76
CA LYS A 59 25.04 -7.53 1.83
C LYS A 59 24.18 -7.13 3.04
N LYS A 60 24.79 -7.00 4.23
CA LYS A 60 24.11 -6.58 5.48
C LYS A 60 23.51 -5.17 5.36
N LYS A 61 24.22 -4.24 4.72
CA LYS A 61 23.77 -2.84 4.51
C LYS A 61 22.66 -2.79 3.46
N ILE A 62 22.77 -3.58 2.40
CA ILE A 62 21.73 -3.73 1.37
C ILE A 62 20.43 -4.23 2.03
N ALA A 63 20.48 -5.35 2.76
CA ALA A 63 19.31 -5.92 3.43
C ALA A 63 18.64 -4.92 4.38
N LYS A 64 19.42 -4.14 5.16
CA LYS A 64 18.86 -3.11 6.05
C LYS A 64 18.19 -1.95 5.29
N ARG A 65 18.70 -1.59 4.10
CA ARG A 65 18.16 -0.50 3.27
C ARG A 65 16.96 -0.92 2.42
N SER A 66 16.86 -2.19 2.07
CA SER A 66 15.72 -2.76 1.34
C SER A 66 14.48 -2.99 2.22
N LYS A 67 14.60 -2.92 3.55
CA LYS A 67 13.48 -3.11 4.48
C LYS A 67 12.37 -2.06 4.29
N ILE A 68 11.15 -2.55 4.12
CA ILE A 68 9.95 -1.73 3.94
C ILE A 68 9.12 -1.73 5.24
N LYS A 69 8.47 -0.61 5.55
CA LYS A 69 7.40 -0.56 6.55
C LYS A 69 6.09 -0.29 5.81
N SER A 70 5.12 -1.17 6.00
CA SER A 70 3.80 -1.09 5.37
C SER A 70 2.74 -0.55 6.34
N PHE A 71 1.65 -0.05 5.78
CA PHE A 71 0.42 0.25 6.50
C PHE A 71 -0.79 -0.32 5.75
N VAL A 72 -1.87 -0.56 6.48
CA VAL A 72 -3.18 -0.91 5.93
C VAL A 72 -4.21 0.01 6.56
N LYS A 73 -5.04 0.65 5.74
CA LYS A 73 -6.03 1.63 6.19
C LYS A 73 -7.21 1.74 5.22
N VAL A 74 -8.37 2.11 5.73
CA VAL A 74 -9.52 2.52 4.91
C VAL A 74 -9.45 4.02 4.68
N TYR A 75 -9.57 4.44 3.41
CA TYR A 75 -9.63 5.85 3.03
C TYR A 75 -10.88 6.14 2.23
N ASN A 76 -11.51 7.29 2.52
CA ASN A 76 -12.45 7.92 1.61
C ASN A 76 -11.75 8.21 0.26
N TYR A 77 -12.46 8.05 -0.85
CA TYR A 77 -11.94 8.35 -2.19
C TYR A 77 -11.45 9.79 -2.33
N ASN A 78 -12.09 10.76 -1.67
CA ASN A 78 -11.66 12.16 -1.70
C ASN A 78 -10.25 12.37 -1.10
N HIS A 79 -9.80 11.46 -0.24
CA HIS A 79 -8.46 11.49 0.36
C HIS A 79 -7.43 10.70 -0.46
N LEU A 80 -7.81 10.19 -1.63
CA LEU A 80 -6.97 9.42 -2.53
C LEU A 80 -6.89 10.12 -3.88
N MET A 81 -5.66 10.33 -4.36
CA MET A 81 -5.42 10.72 -5.74
C MET A 81 -5.16 9.45 -6.58
N PRO A 82 -6.02 9.13 -7.55
CA PRO A 82 -5.80 8.02 -8.45
C PRO A 82 -4.59 8.28 -9.35
N THR A 83 -3.85 7.22 -9.66
CA THR A 83 -2.72 7.30 -10.58
C THR A 83 -2.92 6.36 -11.77
N ARG A 84 -2.18 6.61 -12.86
CA ARG A 84 -2.19 5.72 -14.04
C ARG A 84 -1.66 4.32 -13.72
N TYR A 85 -0.75 4.22 -12.73
CA TYR A 85 -0.01 3.00 -12.46
C TYR A 85 -0.89 1.90 -11.83
N SER A 86 -0.60 0.67 -12.21
CA SER A 86 -1.08 -0.54 -11.53
C SER A 86 0.10 -1.35 -11.02
N VAL A 87 -0.15 -2.06 -9.93
CA VAL A 87 0.81 -2.96 -9.31
C VAL A 87 0.06 -4.25 -9.02
N ASP A 88 0.46 -5.31 -9.70
CA ASP A 88 -0.06 -6.65 -9.45
C ASP A 88 0.78 -7.31 -8.35
N ILE A 89 0.31 -7.14 -7.12
CA ILE A 89 0.84 -7.83 -5.95
C ILE A 89 -0.29 -8.69 -5.40
N PRO A 90 -0.11 -10.01 -5.34
CA PRO A 90 -1.09 -10.91 -4.75
C PRO A 90 -1.09 -10.70 -3.23
N LEU A 91 -1.99 -9.84 -2.76
CA LEU A 91 -2.32 -9.71 -1.34
C LEU A 91 -3.45 -10.66 -1.01
N ASP A 92 -3.30 -11.41 0.07
CA ASP A 92 -4.34 -12.31 0.54
C ASP A 92 -5.53 -11.50 1.07
N LYS A 93 -6.63 -11.54 0.33
CA LYS A 93 -7.85 -10.81 0.68
C LYS A 93 -8.49 -11.33 1.96
N THR A 94 -8.15 -12.53 2.40
CA THR A 94 -8.64 -13.09 3.67
C THR A 94 -7.96 -12.45 4.87
N VAL A 95 -6.68 -12.09 4.73
CA VAL A 95 -5.87 -11.47 5.79
C VAL A 95 -5.92 -9.95 5.70
N VAL A 96 -5.95 -9.36 4.50
CA VAL A 96 -6.11 -7.91 4.29
C VAL A 96 -7.57 -7.59 3.96
N ASN A 97 -8.41 -7.67 4.98
CA ASN A 97 -9.85 -7.38 4.89
C ASN A 97 -10.26 -6.16 5.76
N LYS A 98 -11.57 -5.87 5.83
CA LYS A 98 -12.11 -4.79 6.68
C LYS A 98 -12.14 -5.17 8.17
N ASP A 99 -12.30 -6.45 8.50
CA ASP A 99 -12.42 -6.92 9.88
C ASP A 99 -11.12 -6.81 10.68
N ILE A 100 -9.97 -6.64 10.00
CA ILE A 100 -8.67 -6.39 10.65
C ILE A 100 -8.65 -5.19 11.59
N PHE A 101 -9.60 -4.24 11.44
CA PHE A 101 -9.65 -3.05 12.28
C PHE A 101 -10.32 -3.29 13.63
N ARG A 102 -10.96 -4.45 13.84
CA ARG A 102 -11.59 -4.83 15.11
C ARG A 102 -10.56 -5.29 16.16
N ASP A 103 -9.47 -5.93 15.72
CA ASP A 103 -8.42 -6.45 16.60
C ASP A 103 -7.02 -5.94 16.19
N PRO A 104 -6.27 -5.29 17.10
CA PRO A 104 -4.88 -4.91 16.88
C PRO A 104 -3.95 -6.04 16.42
N ALA A 105 -4.19 -7.29 16.84
CA ALA A 105 -3.39 -8.45 16.44
C ALA A 105 -3.59 -8.78 14.95
N LEU A 106 -4.83 -8.78 14.47
CA LEU A 106 -5.16 -8.95 13.04
C LEU A 106 -4.56 -7.84 12.20
N LYS A 107 -4.65 -6.58 12.65
CA LYS A 107 -4.01 -5.44 11.98
C LYS A 107 -2.49 -5.58 11.90
N ARG A 108 -1.84 -6.19 12.91
CA ARG A 108 -0.39 -6.47 12.88
C ARG A 108 -0.07 -7.58 11.88
N LYS A 109 -0.91 -8.62 11.77
CA LYS A 109 -0.77 -9.71 10.79
C LYS A 109 -0.89 -9.18 9.35
N ALA A 110 -1.93 -8.41 9.05
CA ALA A 110 -2.14 -7.81 7.73
C ALA A 110 -0.99 -6.88 7.29
N ARG A 111 -0.47 -6.05 8.21
CA ARG A 111 0.72 -5.24 7.92
C ARG A 111 1.95 -6.11 7.64
N ARG A 112 2.18 -7.16 8.41
CA ARG A 112 3.32 -8.08 8.20
C ARG A 112 3.24 -8.74 6.84
N GLU A 113 2.07 -9.21 6.44
CA GLU A 113 1.86 -9.83 5.14
C GLU A 113 2.10 -8.83 3.99
N ALA A 114 1.48 -7.65 4.04
CA ALA A 114 1.70 -6.60 3.04
C ALA A 114 3.18 -6.19 2.94
N LYS A 115 3.89 -6.16 4.08
CA LYS A 115 5.33 -5.90 4.12
C LYS A 115 6.10 -6.97 3.32
N VAL A 116 5.87 -8.25 3.61
CA VAL A 116 6.58 -9.37 2.95
C VAL A 116 6.36 -9.30 1.44
N LYS A 117 5.11 -9.09 1.00
CA LYS A 117 4.79 -8.98 -0.43
C LYS A 117 5.39 -7.75 -1.10
N PHE A 118 5.48 -6.62 -0.40
CA PHE A 118 6.19 -5.46 -0.91
C PHE A 118 7.70 -5.68 -1.02
N GLU A 119 8.32 -6.35 -0.05
CA GLU A 119 9.75 -6.68 -0.07
C GLU A 119 10.07 -7.67 -1.20
N GLU A 120 9.31 -8.77 -1.33
CA GLU A 120 9.43 -9.73 -2.44
C GLU A 120 9.34 -9.03 -3.80
N ARG A 121 8.35 -8.14 -3.99
CA ARG A 121 8.17 -7.43 -5.25
C ARG A 121 9.29 -6.42 -5.52
N TYR A 122 9.81 -5.76 -4.49
CA TYR A 122 10.91 -4.81 -4.64
C TYR A 122 12.21 -5.50 -5.09
N GLU A 123 12.50 -6.70 -4.59
CA GLU A 123 13.68 -7.47 -4.97
C GLU A 123 13.69 -7.85 -6.45
N THR A 124 12.52 -8.02 -7.08
CA THR A 124 12.42 -8.25 -8.53
C THR A 124 12.80 -7.05 -9.40
N GLY A 125 12.99 -5.85 -8.81
CA GLY A 125 13.30 -4.63 -9.54
C GLY A 125 12.14 -4.04 -10.37
N LYS A 126 10.93 -4.63 -10.26
CA LYS A 126 9.71 -4.16 -10.93
C LYS A 126 9.05 -3.00 -10.16
N ASN A 127 8.16 -2.28 -10.84
CA ASN A 127 7.35 -1.20 -10.25
C ASN A 127 8.20 -0.12 -9.53
N LYS A 128 9.33 0.28 -10.12
CA LYS A 128 10.30 1.25 -9.56
C LYS A 128 9.63 2.51 -9.02
N TRP A 129 8.65 3.05 -9.76
CA TRP A 129 7.91 4.24 -9.34
C TRP A 129 7.15 4.03 -8.02
N PHE A 130 6.55 2.86 -7.79
CA PHE A 130 5.81 2.59 -6.56
C PHE A 130 6.73 2.57 -5.33
N PHE A 131 7.92 1.99 -5.46
CA PHE A 131 8.91 1.88 -4.37
C PHE A 131 9.80 3.12 -4.19
N GLN A 132 9.72 4.10 -5.10
CA GLN A 132 10.41 5.37 -4.96
C GLN A 132 9.57 6.38 -4.18
N LYS A 133 10.16 6.99 -3.15
CA LYS A 133 9.49 8.05 -2.37
C LYS A 133 9.14 9.24 -3.28
N LEU A 134 7.90 9.73 -3.17
CA LEU A 134 7.48 10.98 -3.81
C LEU A 134 8.19 12.16 -3.11
N ARG A 135 8.75 13.09 -3.89
CA ARG A 135 9.36 14.32 -3.38
C ARG A 135 8.37 15.46 -3.64
N PHE A 136 7.98 16.15 -2.58
CA PHE A 136 7.13 17.32 -2.53
C PHE A 136 7.59 18.17 -1.35
#